data_AF-A0A645FXR6-F1
#
_entry.id   AF-A0A645FXR6-F1
#
_cell.length_a   1.000
_cell.length_b   1.000
_cell.length_c   1.000
_cell.angle_alpha   90.00
_cell.angle_beta   90.00
_cell.angle_gamma   90.00
#
_symmetry.space_group_name_H-M   'P 1'
#
loop_
_entity.id
_entity.type
_entity.pdbx_description
1 polymer ?
#
loop_
_entity_poly.entity_id
_entity_poly.type
_entity_poly.pdbx_seq_one_letter_code
_entity_poly.pdbx_strand_id
1 'polypeptide(L)'
;MNSGEMEIEFSPQGTLAERIRCGGSGLGGVLTPVGLGTVIEEGKEVIRVDGKDYLLEKPIKANVAIIRASISDEWGNLIYKGTMKNFNPLMAMAADTVIVEADEIVPIGSLSPETVHTPHIFVDYIVKH
;
A
#
# COMPACT_ATOMS: atom_id res chain seq x y z
N MET A 1 9.00 20.87 10.71
CA MET A 1 7.53 20.76 10.87
C MET A 1 6.88 22.12 11.12
N ASN A 2 7.40 22.97 12.03
CA ASN A 2 6.75 24.25 12.36
C ASN A 2 7.08 25.43 11.43
N SER A 3 7.92 25.24 10.41
CA SER A 3 8.29 26.31 9.45
C SER A 3 7.21 26.55 8.38
N GLY A 4 6.21 25.66 8.25
CA GLY A 4 5.17 25.76 7.22
C GLY A 4 5.63 25.37 5.80
N GLU A 5 6.85 24.87 5.65
CA GLU A 5 7.44 24.51 4.34
C GLU A 5 6.96 23.16 3.80
N MET A 6 6.22 22.38 4.59
CA MET A 6 5.74 21.04 4.24
C MET A 6 4.31 20.88 4.73
N GLU A 7 3.43 20.46 3.83
CA GLU A 7 2.09 20.02 4.17
C GLU A 7 2.15 18.61 4.77
N ILE A 8 1.46 18.41 5.89
CA ILE A 8 1.46 17.14 6.63
C ILE A 8 0.01 16.72 6.83
N GLU A 9 -0.32 15.54 6.32
CA GLU A 9 -1.59 14.87 6.60
C GLU A 9 -1.33 13.73 7.60
N PHE A 10 -1.96 13.80 8.77
CA PHE A 10 -1.95 12.68 9.72
C PHE A 10 -3.04 11.66 9.34
N SER A 11 -2.66 10.40 9.20
CA SER A 11 -3.60 9.30 8.96
C SER A 11 -3.35 8.17 9.97
N PRO A 12 -4.40 7.65 10.63
CA PRO A 12 -4.29 6.39 11.37
C PRO A 12 -3.71 5.30 10.46
N GLN A 13 -2.82 4.46 10.99
CA GLN A 13 -2.07 3.50 10.17
C GLN A 13 -2.98 2.51 9.42
N GLY A 14 -4.02 2.02 10.08
CA GLY A 14 -5.00 1.12 9.43
C GLY A 14 -5.77 1.81 8.31
N THR A 15 -6.18 3.06 8.53
CA THR A 15 -6.81 3.89 7.51
C THR A 15 -5.87 4.14 6.33
N LEU A 16 -4.60 4.45 6.58
CA LEU A 16 -3.61 4.65 5.52
C LEU A 16 -3.45 3.39 4.66
N ALA A 17 -3.31 2.22 5.31
CA ALA A 17 -3.20 0.95 4.62
C ALA A 17 -4.44 0.66 3.74
N GLU A 18 -5.65 0.86 4.26
CA GLU A 18 -6.88 0.64 3.50
C GLU A 18 -7.07 1.65 2.36
N ARG A 19 -6.68 2.91 2.54
CA ARG A 19 -6.72 3.91 1.46
C ARG A 19 -5.80 3.52 0.31
N ILE A 20 -4.59 3.04 0.60
CA ILE A 20 -3.67 2.52 -0.42
C ILE A 20 -4.26 1.27 -1.09
N ARG A 21 -4.80 0.33 -0.30
CA ARG A 21 -5.45 -0.88 -0.81
C ARG A 21 -6.62 -0.57 -1.75
N CYS A 22 -7.49 0.37 -1.37
CA CYS A 22 -8.58 0.87 -2.21
C CYS A 22 -8.05 1.44 -3.52
N GLY A 23 -6.93 2.17 -3.47
CA GLY A 23 -6.25 2.68 -4.66
C GLY A 23 -5.89 1.54 -5.62
N GLY A 24 -5.16 0.54 -5.13
CA GLY A 24 -4.75 -0.59 -5.97
C GLY A 24 -5.86 -1.53 -6.42
N SER A 25 -6.96 -1.60 -5.65
CA SER A 25 -8.13 -2.42 -6.00
C SER A 25 -9.17 -1.69 -6.87
N GLY A 26 -8.95 -0.41 -7.21
CA GLY A 26 -9.91 0.39 -7.98
C GLY A 26 -11.22 0.71 -7.24
N LEU A 27 -11.20 0.72 -5.91
CA LEU A 27 -12.36 1.06 -5.09
C LEU A 27 -12.48 2.58 -4.89
N GLY A 28 -13.69 3.10 -4.72
CA GLY A 28 -13.94 4.53 -4.53
C GLY A 28 -13.61 5.08 -3.12
N GLY A 29 -13.35 4.21 -2.15
CA GLY A 29 -13.01 4.57 -0.77
C GLY A 29 -13.29 3.42 0.20
N VAL A 30 -13.07 3.66 1.48
CA VAL A 30 -13.36 2.74 2.59
C VAL A 30 -14.14 3.46 3.68
N LEU A 31 -15.12 2.78 4.28
CA LEU A 31 -15.82 3.24 5.47
C LEU A 31 -15.11 2.73 6.71
N THR A 32 -14.73 3.63 7.62
CA THR A 32 -14.04 3.27 8.86
C THR A 32 -14.51 4.12 10.03
N PRO A 33 -14.72 3.56 11.23
CA PRO A 33 -15.03 4.35 12.42
C PRO A 33 -13.80 5.05 13.01
N VAL A 34 -12.61 4.72 12.53
CA VAL A 34 -11.34 5.22 13.07
C VAL A 34 -11.17 6.69 12.73
N GLY A 35 -11.19 7.55 13.75
CA GLY A 35 -11.03 9.00 13.62
C GLY A 35 -12.28 9.80 13.94
N LEU A 36 -13.45 9.15 14.13
CA LEU A 36 -14.67 9.82 14.57
C LEU A 36 -14.47 10.56 15.90
N GLY A 37 -14.96 11.78 15.98
CA GLY A 37 -14.84 12.69 17.11
C GLY A 37 -13.42 13.23 17.34
N THR A 38 -12.52 13.08 16.38
CA THR A 38 -11.13 13.55 16.47
C THR A 38 -10.79 14.51 15.34
N VAL A 39 -9.59 15.11 15.39
CA VAL A 39 -9.09 15.99 14.31
C VAL A 39 -9.03 15.30 12.95
N ILE A 40 -9.02 13.96 12.91
CA ILE A 40 -9.00 13.18 11.67
C ILE A 40 -10.33 13.27 10.90
N GLU A 41 -11.45 13.53 11.60
CA GLU A 41 -12.77 13.69 10.99
C GLU A 41 -12.94 15.04 10.28
N GLU A 42 -12.15 16.05 10.64
CA GLU A 42 -12.31 17.41 10.12
C GLU A 42 -12.26 17.44 8.59
N GLY A 43 -13.35 17.94 7.97
CA GLY A 43 -13.48 18.04 6.52
C GLY A 43 -13.79 16.71 5.79
N LYS A 44 -14.02 15.60 6.51
CA LYS A 44 -14.39 14.30 5.93
C LYS A 44 -15.89 14.08 5.95
N GLU A 45 -16.36 13.22 5.04
CA GLU A 45 -17.76 12.84 4.95
C GLU A 45 -18.07 11.72 5.96
N VAL A 46 -19.15 11.90 6.72
CA VAL A 46 -19.68 10.91 7.66
C VAL A 46 -20.85 10.19 7.01
N ILE A 47 -20.75 8.87 6.88
CA ILE A 47 -21.78 8.02 6.29
C ILE A 47 -22.34 7.10 7.37
N ARG A 48 -23.67 7.05 7.47
CA ARG A 48 -24.38 6.19 8.41
C ARG A 48 -24.80 4.88 7.74
N VAL A 49 -24.33 3.76 8.29
CA VAL A 49 -24.64 2.40 7.82
C VAL A 49 -25.13 1.58 9.01
N ASP A 50 -26.31 0.96 8.87
CA ASP A 50 -26.91 0.10 9.91
C ASP A 50 -26.95 0.75 11.31
N GLY A 51 -27.26 2.05 11.33
CA GLY A 51 -27.38 2.82 12.57
C GLY A 51 -26.07 3.31 13.18
N LYS A 52 -24.91 2.96 12.60
CA LYS A 52 -23.58 3.41 13.04
C LYS A 52 -22.96 4.39 12.05
N ASP A 53 -22.19 5.34 12.57
CA ASP A 53 -21.49 6.34 11.76
C ASP A 53 -20.08 5.85 11.39
N TYR A 54 -19.62 6.23 10.21
CA TYR A 54 -18.32 5.90 9.65
C TYR A 54 -17.76 7.10 8.88
N LEU A 55 -16.44 7.27 8.88
CA LEU A 55 -15.76 8.18 7.97
C LEU A 55 -15.59 7.52 6.61
N LEU A 56 -15.88 8.27 5.54
CA LEU A 56 -15.47 7.91 4.18
C LEU A 56 -14.04 8.38 3.93
N GLU A 57 -13.14 7.41 3.75
CA GLU A 57 -11.73 7.64 3.48
C GLU A 57 -11.40 7.33 2.03
N LYS A 58 -10.85 8.32 1.31
CA LYS A 58 -10.61 8.23 -0.13
C LYS A 58 -9.33 7.47 -0.47
N PRO A 59 -9.29 6.78 -1.63
CA PRO A 59 -8.12 6.01 -2.06
C PRO A 59 -6.86 6.86 -2.17
N ILE A 60 -5.71 6.26 -1.92
CA ILE A 60 -4.39 6.83 -2.20
C ILE A 60 -3.76 6.04 -3.34
N LYS A 61 -3.25 6.77 -4.34
CA LYS A 61 -2.42 6.27 -5.43
C LYS A 61 -1.18 7.12 -5.56
N ALA A 62 -0.13 6.55 -6.15
CA ALA A 62 1.10 7.26 -6.47
C ALA A 62 1.51 7.02 -7.92
N ASN A 63 2.33 7.88 -8.49
CA ASN A 63 2.92 7.60 -9.80
C ASN A 63 4.03 6.56 -9.70
N VAL A 64 4.76 6.53 -8.59
CA VAL A 64 5.87 5.61 -8.36
C VAL A 64 5.78 5.00 -6.96
N ALA A 65 5.96 3.68 -6.87
CA ALA A 65 6.22 2.98 -5.63
C ALA A 65 7.65 2.42 -5.63
N ILE A 66 8.38 2.72 -4.57
CA ILE A 66 9.70 2.13 -4.30
C ILE A 66 9.51 1.16 -3.15
N ILE A 67 9.72 -0.13 -3.43
CA ILE A 67 9.46 -1.22 -2.49
C ILE A 67 10.70 -2.09 -2.31
N ARG A 68 10.72 -2.89 -1.24
CA ARG A 68 11.80 -3.84 -0.96
C ARG A 68 11.26 -5.25 -0.75
N ALA A 69 11.92 -6.24 -1.35
CA ALA A 69 11.62 -7.66 -1.21
C ALA A 69 12.85 -8.46 -0.75
N SER A 70 12.62 -9.60 -0.09
CA SER A 70 13.73 -10.50 0.27
C SER A 70 14.18 -11.32 -0.92
N ILE A 71 13.23 -11.84 -1.70
CA ILE A 71 13.52 -12.61 -2.90
C ILE A 71 12.59 -12.11 -4.00
N SER A 72 13.15 -11.88 -5.18
CA SER A 72 12.41 -11.74 -6.43
C SER A 72 12.85 -12.85 -7.38
N ASP A 73 11.94 -13.41 -8.17
CA ASP A 73 12.38 -14.06 -9.40
C ASP A 73 12.64 -13.02 -10.51
N GLU A 74 13.22 -13.42 -11.64
CA GLU A 74 13.49 -12.53 -12.76
C GLU A 74 12.23 -11.97 -13.45
N TRP A 75 11.03 -12.51 -13.15
CA TRP A 75 9.76 -11.93 -13.59
C TRP A 75 9.28 -10.81 -12.67
N GLY A 76 9.64 -10.85 -11.37
CA GLY A 76 9.18 -9.87 -10.38
C GLY A 76 8.20 -10.46 -9.38
N ASN A 77 8.08 -11.79 -9.27
CA ASN A 77 7.31 -12.40 -8.19
C ASN A 77 8.08 -12.25 -6.88
N LEU A 78 7.44 -11.67 -5.87
CA LEU A 78 8.12 -11.23 -4.66
C LEU A 78 7.79 -12.08 -3.44
N ILE A 79 8.82 -12.34 -2.63
CA ILE A 79 8.72 -12.89 -1.29
C ILE A 79 9.31 -11.91 -0.29
N TYR A 80 8.58 -11.66 0.80
CA TYR A 80 9.01 -10.82 1.91
C TYR A 80 9.33 -11.68 3.14
N LYS A 81 10.38 -11.31 3.88
CA LYS A 81 10.73 -11.96 5.15
C LYS A 81 10.20 -11.18 6.35
N GLY A 82 9.40 -11.84 7.17
CA GLY A 82 8.91 -11.30 8.45
C GLY A 82 8.17 -9.96 8.30
N THR A 83 8.51 -8.99 9.13
CA THR A 83 7.85 -7.68 9.21
C THR A 83 8.19 -6.74 8.05
N MET A 84 9.13 -7.10 7.19
CA MET A 84 9.45 -6.32 5.98
C MET A 84 8.27 -6.30 5.00
N LYS A 85 7.35 -7.27 5.07
CA LYS A 85 6.17 -7.28 4.20
C LYS A 85 5.36 -5.99 4.30
N ASN A 86 5.13 -5.48 5.52
CA ASN A 86 4.39 -4.25 5.85
C ASN A 86 3.52 -3.64 4.71
N PHE A 87 3.91 -2.48 4.17
CA PHE A 87 3.21 -1.75 3.12
C PHE A 87 3.63 -2.14 1.70
N ASN A 88 4.71 -2.90 1.53
CA ASN A 88 5.27 -3.19 0.21
C ASN A 88 4.24 -3.79 -0.78
N PRO A 89 3.45 -4.83 -0.44
CA PRO A 89 2.40 -5.33 -1.33
C PRO A 89 1.32 -4.30 -1.65
N LEU A 90 0.92 -3.49 -0.66
CA LEU A 90 -0.14 -2.50 -0.84
C LEU A 90 0.31 -1.40 -1.80
N MET A 91 1.54 -0.90 -1.62
CA MET A 91 2.13 0.12 -2.49
C MET A 91 2.35 -0.40 -3.91
N ALA A 92 2.79 -1.66 -4.06
CA ALA A 92 2.95 -2.29 -5.38
C ALA A 92 1.64 -2.29 -6.18
N MET A 93 0.51 -2.50 -5.53
CA MET A 93 -0.79 -2.49 -6.23
C MET A 93 -1.29 -1.07 -6.53
N ALA A 94 -0.80 -0.05 -5.82
CA ALA A 94 -1.39 1.29 -5.80
C ALA A 94 -0.56 2.36 -6.53
N ALA A 95 0.36 1.95 -7.40
CA ALA A 95 1.19 2.86 -8.17
C ALA A 95 1.19 2.56 -9.68
N ASP A 96 1.44 3.60 -10.49
CA ASP A 96 1.56 3.46 -11.96
C ASP A 96 2.89 2.81 -12.38
N THR A 97 3.93 2.97 -11.56
CA THR A 97 5.25 2.36 -11.77
C THR A 97 5.82 1.84 -10.46
N VAL A 98 6.28 0.59 -10.45
CA VAL A 98 6.79 -0.09 -9.26
C VAL A 98 8.23 -0.52 -9.48
N ILE A 99 9.10 -0.02 -8.61
CA ILE A 99 10.52 -0.35 -8.59
C ILE A 99 10.77 -1.15 -7.31
N VAL A 100 11.21 -2.40 -7.46
CA VAL A 100 11.58 -3.26 -6.33
C VAL A 100 13.09 -3.38 -6.21
N GLU A 101 13.60 -3.12 -5.02
CA GLU A 101 14.93 -3.57 -4.59
C GLU A 101 14.79 -4.96 -3.97
N ALA A 102 15.48 -5.95 -4.52
CA ALA A 102 15.45 -7.33 -4.01
C ALA A 102 16.81 -7.72 -3.39
N ASP A 103 16.79 -8.27 -2.17
CA ASP A 103 18.02 -8.77 -1.52
C ASP A 103 18.64 -9.94 -2.32
N GLU A 104 17.78 -10.80 -2.89
CA GLU A 104 18.17 -11.91 -3.76
C GLU A 104 17.29 -11.96 -5.01
N ILE A 105 17.91 -12.20 -6.17
CA ILE A 105 17.21 -12.44 -7.44
C ILE A 105 17.49 -13.88 -7.88
N VAL A 106 16.44 -14.67 -8.06
CA VAL A 106 16.51 -16.09 -8.44
C VAL A 106 15.95 -16.34 -9.84
N PRO A 107 16.38 -17.42 -10.54
CA PRO A 107 15.83 -17.76 -11.85
C PRO A 107 14.33 -18.04 -11.83
N ILE A 108 13.65 -17.80 -12.96
CA ILE A 108 12.23 -18.13 -13.14
C ILE A 108 11.97 -19.61 -12.83
N GLY A 109 10.89 -19.87 -12.09
CA GLY A 109 10.51 -21.22 -11.65
C GLY A 109 11.18 -21.70 -10.36
N SER A 110 12.10 -20.92 -9.79
CA SER A 110 12.72 -21.23 -8.48
C SER A 110 11.77 -20.96 -7.31
N LEU A 111 10.80 -20.06 -7.49
CA LEU A 111 9.79 -19.75 -6.48
C LEU A 111 8.57 -20.65 -6.65
N SER A 112 8.13 -21.26 -5.54
CA SER A 112 6.84 -21.95 -5.52
C SER A 112 5.72 -20.93 -5.68
N PRO A 113 4.75 -21.13 -6.59
CA PRO A 113 3.62 -20.21 -6.76
C PRO A 113 2.86 -19.93 -5.44
N GLU A 114 2.75 -20.93 -4.56
CA GLU A 114 2.08 -20.82 -3.25
C GLU A 114 2.82 -19.92 -2.26
N THR A 115 4.09 -19.61 -2.52
CA THR A 115 4.93 -18.78 -1.64
C THR A 115 5.04 -17.32 -2.10
N VAL A 116 4.52 -17.01 -3.29
CA VAL A 116 4.54 -15.65 -3.85
C VAL A 116 3.56 -14.76 -3.08
N HIS A 117 4.08 -13.66 -2.53
CA HIS A 117 3.26 -12.68 -1.81
C HIS A 117 2.72 -11.58 -2.72
N THR A 118 3.56 -11.08 -3.62
CA THR A 118 3.18 -10.08 -4.62
C THR A 118 3.52 -10.65 -6.00
N PRO A 119 2.49 -10.92 -6.83
CA PRO A 119 2.71 -11.39 -8.18
C PRO A 119 3.42 -10.35 -9.05
N HIS A 120 4.22 -10.83 -10.01
CA HIS A 120 5.01 -10.00 -10.92
C HIS A 120 4.20 -8.98 -11.73
N ILE A 121 2.89 -9.16 -11.89
CA ILE A 121 2.03 -8.21 -12.61
C ILE A 121 2.03 -6.80 -12.00
N PHE A 122 2.43 -6.68 -10.72
CA PHE A 122 2.53 -5.40 -10.02
C PHE A 122 3.96 -4.84 -9.99
N VAL A 123 4.90 -5.39 -10.76
CA VAL A 123 6.31 -5.00 -10.71
C VAL A 123 6.80 -4.63 -12.11
N ASP A 124 7.32 -3.42 -12.26
CA ASP A 124 7.84 -2.92 -13.54
C ASP A 124 9.37 -3.05 -13.64
N TYR A 125 10.08 -2.78 -12.54
CA TYR A 125 11.54 -2.79 -12.51
C TYR A 125 12.07 -3.51 -11.28
N ILE A 126 13.05 -4.39 -11.49
CA ILE A 126 13.79 -5.08 -10.43
C ILE A 126 15.20 -4.52 -10.41
N VAL A 127 15.61 -4.02 -9.25
CA VAL A 127 16.98 -3.54 -9.00
C VAL A 127 17.65 -4.52 -8.05
N LYS A 128 18.84 -4.97 -8.44
CA LYS A 128 19.68 -5.81 -7.59
C LYS A 128 20.50 -4.92 -6.66
N HIS A 129 20.54 -5.28 -5.37
CA HIS A 129 21.47 -4.71 -4.40
C HIS A 129 22.93 -4.99 -4.77
#